data_AF-R5EX06-F1
#
_entry.id   AF-R5EX06-F1
#
_cell.length_a   1.000
_cell.length_b   1.000
_cell.length_c   1.000
_cell.angle_alpha   90.00
_cell.angle_beta   90.00
_cell.angle_gamma   90.00
#
_symmetry.space_group_name_H-M   'P 1'
#
loop_
_entity.id
_entity.type
_entity.pdbx_description
1 polymer ?
#
loop_
_entity_poly.entity_id
_entity_poly.type
_entity_poly.pdbx_seq_one_letter_code
_entity_poly.pdbx_strand_id
1 'polypeptide(L)'
;MVDFDELTEEQMDDLTQQVLDLYTTISEEALSINDPDVYAKVRKITNDDDYSMECRFRNLSDDDDVDTSEFEINNWIVAEVWFTGAQEQLKNDVHVVDIVFEANGESSNEASAKWFPDD
;
A
#
# COMPACT_ATOMS: atom_id res chain seq x y z
N MET A 1 12.58 13.41 -1.43
CA MET A 1 11.92 12.77 -0.28
C MET A 1 10.74 13.64 0.10
N VAL A 2 9.61 13.01 0.36
CA VAL A 2 8.35 13.64 0.79
C VAL A 2 8.43 13.89 2.29
N ASP A 3 8.09 15.11 2.70
CA ASP A 3 7.99 15.50 4.11
C ASP A 3 6.53 15.37 4.56
N PHE A 4 6.18 14.22 5.13
CA PHE A 4 4.80 13.89 5.48
C PHE A 4 4.25 14.76 6.61
N ASP A 5 5.10 15.32 7.47
CA ASP A 5 4.72 16.23 8.54
C ASP A 5 4.31 17.62 8.01
N GLU A 6 4.74 17.98 6.80
CA GLU A 6 4.39 19.25 6.14
C GLU A 6 3.17 19.14 5.20
N LEU A 7 2.63 17.93 4.99
CA LEU A 7 1.44 17.74 4.17
C LEU A 7 0.19 18.29 4.86
N THR A 8 -0.69 18.91 4.08
CA THR A 8 -2.02 19.27 4.57
C THR A 8 -2.91 18.03 4.70
N GLU A 9 -3.99 18.15 5.48
CA GLU A 9 -5.01 17.10 5.60
C GLU A 9 -5.56 16.70 4.23
N GLU A 10 -5.81 17.68 3.34
CA GLU A 10 -6.28 17.43 1.97
C GLU A 10 -5.26 16.63 1.13
N GLN A 11 -3.98 16.96 1.22
CA GLN A 11 -2.93 16.22 0.51
C GLN A 11 -2.76 14.78 1.04
N MET A 12 -2.95 14.60 2.34
CA MET A 12 -2.90 13.28 2.97
C MET A 12 -4.11 12.42 2.58
N ASP A 13 -5.29 13.03 2.50
CA ASP A 13 -6.52 12.38 2.02
C ASP A 13 -6.38 11.98 0.54
N ASP A 14 -5.84 12.86 -0.31
CA ASP A 14 -5.58 12.56 -1.73
C ASP A 14 -4.61 11.38 -1.90
N LEU A 15 -3.52 11.35 -1.12
CA LEU A 15 -2.57 10.23 -1.11
C LEU A 15 -3.23 8.93 -0.65
N THR A 16 -4.05 8.99 0.39
CA THR A 16 -4.78 7.81 0.89
C THR A 16 -5.74 7.29 -0.16
N GLN A 17 -6.47 8.17 -0.83
CA GLN A 17 -7.38 7.79 -1.91
C GLN A 17 -6.60 7.14 -3.08
N GLN A 18 -5.46 7.71 -3.48
CA GLN A 18 -4.59 7.13 -4.50
C GLN A 18 -4.14 5.71 -4.14
N VAL A 19 -3.74 5.48 -2.88
CA VAL A 19 -3.35 4.15 -2.39
C VAL A 19 -4.52 3.17 -2.43
N LEU A 20 -5.72 3.59 -2.05
CA LEU A 20 -6.93 2.75 -2.09
C LEU A 20 -7.27 2.34 -3.53
N ASP A 21 -7.14 3.27 -4.48
CA ASP A 21 -7.36 2.99 -5.90
C ASP A 21 -6.32 2.02 -6.45
N LEU A 22 -5.03 2.21 -6.12
CA LEU A 22 -3.95 1.29 -6.48
C LEU A 22 -4.14 -0.10 -5.86
N TYR A 23 -4.43 -0.18 -4.57
CA TYR A 23 -4.70 -1.43 -3.86
C TYR A 23 -5.83 -2.22 -4.52
N THR A 24 -6.94 -1.54 -4.84
CA THR A 24 -8.10 -2.16 -5.48
C THR A 24 -7.74 -2.66 -6.87
N THR A 25 -7.10 -1.81 -7.68
CA THR A 25 -6.68 -2.14 -9.05
C THR A 25 -5.73 -3.33 -9.08
N ILE A 26 -4.66 -3.30 -8.28
CA ILE A 26 -3.65 -4.36 -8.25
C ILE A 26 -4.26 -5.66 -7.70
N SER A 27 -5.07 -5.59 -6.64
CA SER A 27 -5.70 -6.79 -6.09
C SER A 27 -6.72 -7.43 -7.04
N GLU A 28 -7.57 -6.65 -7.70
CA GLU A 28 -8.62 -7.19 -8.56
C GLU A 28 -8.12 -7.57 -9.95
N GLU A 29 -7.22 -6.79 -10.56
CA GLU A 29 -6.80 -7.01 -11.95
C GLU A 29 -5.51 -7.84 -12.06
N ALA A 30 -4.56 -7.66 -11.14
CA ALA A 30 -3.28 -8.37 -11.21
C ALA A 30 -3.25 -9.63 -10.33
N LEU A 31 -3.56 -9.53 -9.04
CA LEU A 31 -3.48 -10.66 -8.12
C LEU A 31 -4.47 -11.78 -8.47
N SER A 32 -5.70 -11.44 -8.83
CA SER A 32 -6.73 -12.45 -9.13
C SER A 32 -6.33 -13.41 -10.26
N ILE A 33 -5.43 -12.97 -11.16
CA ILE A 33 -4.90 -13.72 -12.28
C ILE A 33 -3.55 -14.38 -11.94
N ASN A 34 -2.63 -13.60 -11.35
CA ASN A 34 -1.24 -14.02 -11.16
C ASN A 34 -1.04 -14.88 -9.89
N ASP A 35 -1.79 -14.59 -8.82
CA ASP A 35 -1.71 -15.32 -7.55
C ASP A 35 -3.09 -15.39 -6.86
N PRO A 36 -3.96 -16.31 -7.31
CA PRO A 36 -5.33 -16.40 -6.83
C PRO A 36 -5.42 -16.81 -5.34
N ASP A 37 -4.41 -17.48 -4.80
CA ASP A 37 -4.34 -17.84 -3.38
C ASP A 37 -4.11 -16.61 -2.51
N VAL A 38 -3.18 -15.73 -2.91
CA VAL A 38 -2.97 -14.42 -2.27
C VAL A 38 -4.22 -13.56 -2.41
N TYR A 39 -4.82 -13.49 -3.61
CA TYR A 39 -6.08 -12.77 -3.83
C TYR A 39 -7.19 -13.21 -2.86
N ALA A 40 -7.38 -14.52 -2.68
CA ALA A 40 -8.40 -15.05 -1.78
C ALA A 40 -8.16 -14.65 -0.32
N LYS A 41 -6.89 -14.62 0.14
CA LYS A 41 -6.53 -14.14 1.48
C LYS A 41 -6.83 -12.65 1.65
N VAL A 42 -6.43 -11.84 0.66
CA VAL A 42 -6.69 -10.39 0.65
C VAL A 42 -8.20 -10.14 0.75
N ARG A 43 -8.99 -10.72 -0.17
CA ARG A 43 -10.46 -10.62 -0.14
C ARG A 43 -11.07 -11.01 1.19
N LYS A 44 -10.56 -12.07 1.83
CA LYS A 44 -11.08 -12.50 3.13
C LYS A 44 -10.87 -11.44 4.21
N ILE A 45 -9.67 -10.86 4.29
CA ILE A 45 -9.33 -9.83 5.29
C ILE A 45 -10.08 -8.53 5.01
N THR A 46 -10.17 -8.10 3.74
CA THR A 46 -10.89 -6.88 3.35
C THR A 46 -12.38 -6.92 3.68
N ASN A 47 -13.00 -8.11 3.67
CA ASN A 47 -14.41 -8.30 3.98
C ASN A 47 -14.66 -8.75 5.43
N ASP A 48 -13.64 -8.74 6.29
CA ASP A 48 -13.77 -9.12 7.69
C ASP A 48 -14.05 -7.85 8.52
N ASP A 49 -15.29 -7.71 9.00
CA ASP A 49 -15.76 -6.55 9.76
C ASP A 49 -14.98 -6.28 11.06
N ASP A 50 -14.20 -7.26 11.55
CA ASP A 50 -13.38 -7.08 12.74
C ASP A 50 -12.02 -6.42 12.44
N TYR A 51 -11.70 -6.21 11.17
CA TYR A 51 -10.50 -5.51 10.74
C TYR A 51 -10.83 -4.10 10.24
N SER A 52 -9.93 -3.16 10.54
CA SER A 52 -9.95 -1.81 9.97
C SER A 52 -8.69 -1.60 9.14
N MET A 53 -8.86 -1.03 7.95
CA MET A 53 -7.75 -0.72 7.06
C MET A 53 -7.03 0.54 7.55
N GLU A 54 -5.71 0.48 7.63
CA GLU A 54 -4.83 1.58 7.98
C GLU A 54 -3.73 1.69 6.92
N CYS A 55 -3.51 2.91 6.41
CA CYS A 55 -2.42 3.20 5.48
C CYS A 55 -1.32 3.95 6.23
N ARG A 56 -0.08 3.46 6.12
CA ARG A 56 1.12 4.13 6.66
C ARG A 56 2.02 4.51 5.49
N PHE A 57 2.62 5.69 5.57
CA PHE A 57 3.43 6.22 4.48
C PHE A 57 4.85 6.43 4.95
N ARG A 58 5.81 6.04 4.11
CA ARG A 58 7.23 6.30 4.33
C ARG A 58 7.93 6.61 3.02
N ASN A 59 9.09 7.24 3.12
CA ASN A 59 9.95 7.43 1.97
C ASN A 59 10.54 6.08 1.53
N LEU A 60 10.72 5.91 0.23
CA LEU A 60 11.42 4.77 -0.33
C LEU A 60 12.86 4.74 0.19
N SER A 61 13.34 3.53 0.50
CA SER A 61 14.68 3.29 1.04
C SER A 61 15.43 2.27 0.18
N ASP A 62 16.76 2.21 0.34
CA ASP A 62 17.60 1.22 -0.36
C ASP A 62 17.30 -0.24 0.06
N ASP A 63 16.55 -0.46 1.14
CA ASP A 63 16.15 -1.79 1.62
C ASP A 63 14.89 -2.31 0.91
N ASP A 64 14.15 -1.41 0.26
CA ASP A 64 12.98 -1.79 -0.54
C ASP A 64 13.45 -2.52 -1.81
N ASP A 65 13.08 -3.80 -1.94
CA ASP A 65 13.41 -4.67 -3.07
C ASP A 65 12.62 -4.26 -4.33
N VAL A 66 12.92 -3.06 -4.82
CA VAL A 66 12.32 -2.43 -5.99
C VAL A 66 13.47 -1.92 -6.86
N ASP A 67 13.44 -2.23 -8.15
CA ASP A 67 14.43 -1.71 -9.09
C ASP A 67 14.23 -0.20 -9.26
N THR A 68 14.98 0.59 -8.50
CA THR A 68 14.90 2.06 -8.52
C THR A 68 15.80 2.70 -9.57
N SER A 69 16.48 1.89 -10.39
CA SER A 69 17.49 2.39 -11.32
C SER A 69 16.90 3.25 -12.45
N GLU A 70 15.60 3.11 -12.70
CA GLU A 70 14.85 3.89 -13.69
C GLU A 70 14.04 5.05 -13.08
N PHE A 71 14.06 5.25 -11.75
CA PHE A 71 13.19 6.20 -11.06
C PHE A 71 13.93 7.43 -10.52
N GLU A 72 13.32 8.63 -10.65
CA GLU A 72 13.72 9.78 -9.84
C GLU A 72 13.22 9.57 -8.40
N ILE A 73 14.06 8.95 -7.56
CA ILE A 73 13.79 8.55 -6.15
C ILE A 73 13.16 9.68 -5.29
N ASN A 74 13.30 10.94 -5.70
CA ASN A 74 12.86 12.09 -4.91
C ASN A 74 11.34 12.17 -4.66
N ASN A 75 10.51 11.49 -5.46
CA ASN A 75 9.04 11.53 -5.35
C ASN A 75 8.38 10.16 -5.14
N TRP A 76 9.18 9.09 -5.01
CA TRP A 76 8.67 7.75 -4.79
C TRP A 76 8.53 7.47 -3.30
N ILE A 77 7.37 6.92 -2.93
CA ILE A 77 7.03 6.60 -1.55
C ILE A 77 6.54 5.17 -1.47
N VAL A 78 6.57 4.63 -0.25
CA VAL A 78 5.97 3.35 0.09
C VAL A 78 4.72 3.62 0.93
N ALA A 79 3.59 3.09 0.49
CA ALA A 79 2.39 2.95 1.30
C ALA A 79 2.27 1.51 1.79
N GLU A 80 2.32 1.36 3.11
CA GLU A 80 2.14 0.10 3.81
C GLU A 80 0.66 0.00 4.18
N VAL A 81 -0.02 -1.02 3.66
CA VAL A 81 -1.44 -1.27 3.93
C VAL A 81 -1.55 -2.34 5.01
N TRP A 82 -2.08 -1.93 6.15
CA TRP A 82 -2.29 -2.77 7.32
C TRP A 82 -3.78 -2.97 7.56
N PHE A 83 -4.14 -4.15 8.03
CA PHE A 83 -5.45 -4.42 8.61
C PHE A 83 -5.26 -4.65 10.10
N THR A 84 -5.71 -3.69 10.90
CA THR A 84 -5.58 -3.71 12.35
C THR A 84 -6.82 -4.32 12.98
N GLY A 85 -6.63 -5.23 13.93
CA GLY A 85 -7.75 -5.89 14.61
C GLY A 85 -8.46 -4.92 15.54
N ALA A 86 -9.80 -4.90 15.52
CA ALA A 86 -10.56 -4.14 16.50
C ALA A 86 -10.16 -4.58 17.93
N GLN A 87 -9.93 -3.62 18.83
CA GLN A 87 -9.29 -3.82 20.15
C GLN A 87 -9.92 -4.93 21.03
N GLU A 88 -11.17 -5.32 20.75
CA GLU A 88 -11.92 -6.33 21.51
C GLU A 88 -11.79 -7.77 20.97
N GLN A 89 -11.25 -7.95 19.76
CA GLN A 89 -11.32 -9.22 19.02
C GLN A 89 -10.05 -10.11 19.12
N LEU A 90 -8.98 -9.66 19.81
CA LEU A 90 -7.68 -10.37 19.93
C LEU A 90 -7.05 -10.78 18.58
N LYS A 91 -7.45 -10.15 17.48
CA LYS A 91 -6.87 -10.38 16.16
C LYS A 91 -5.53 -9.64 16.06
N ASN A 92 -4.51 -10.33 15.51
CA ASN A 92 -3.23 -9.69 15.23
C ASN A 92 -3.39 -8.75 14.04
N ASP A 93 -2.63 -7.66 14.06
CA ASP A 93 -2.46 -6.78 12.92
C ASP A 93 -1.83 -7.57 11.77
N VAL A 94 -2.28 -7.29 10.55
CA VAL A 94 -1.80 -7.96 9.35
C VAL A 94 -1.22 -6.91 8.41
N HIS A 95 0.07 -7.01 8.14
CA HIS A 95 0.69 -6.30 7.03
C HIS A 95 0.31 -6.99 5.72
N VAL A 96 -0.50 -6.32 4.89
CA VAL A 96 -1.04 -6.95 3.68
C VAL A 96 -0.20 -6.64 2.45
N VAL A 97 0.23 -5.39 2.26
CA VAL A 97 1.00 -5.03 1.07
C VAL A 97 1.81 -3.75 1.27
N ASP A 98 3.03 -3.76 0.75
CA ASP A 98 3.81 -2.55 0.46
C ASP A 98 3.55 -2.14 -0.98
N ILE A 99 3.03 -0.93 -1.19
CA ILE A 99 2.82 -0.35 -2.52
C ILE A 99 3.83 0.79 -2.72
N VAL A 100 4.70 0.63 -3.72
CA VAL A 100 5.69 1.63 -4.11
C VAL A 100 5.17 2.39 -5.33
N PHE A 101 5.01 3.71 -5.21
CA PHE A 101 4.44 4.56 -6.25
C PHE A 101 4.95 6.01 -6.16
N GLU A 102 4.70 6.78 -7.21
CA GLU A 102 5.04 8.20 -7.27
C GLU A 102 3.93 9.08 -6.68
N ALA A 103 4.25 9.85 -5.64
CA ALA A 103 3.29 10.68 -4.89
C ALA A 103 2.72 11.88 -5.67
N ASN A 104 3.44 12.35 -6.70
CA ASN A 104 3.12 13.59 -7.45
C ASN A 104 3.12 13.39 -8.97
N GLY A 105 3.05 12.14 -9.44
CA GLY A 105 3.15 11.82 -10.86
C GLY A 105 1.87 12.15 -11.63
N GLU A 106 1.93 13.08 -12.58
CA GLU A 106 0.81 13.34 -13.51
C GLU A 106 0.59 12.19 -14.52
N SER A 107 1.44 11.15 -14.60
CA SER A 107 1.41 10.26 -15.78
C SER A 107 1.95 8.83 -15.64
N SER A 108 2.42 8.38 -14.47
CA SER A 108 3.07 7.07 -14.37
C SER A 108 2.16 6.07 -13.64
N ASN A 109 1.49 5.17 -14.39
CA ASN A 109 0.80 3.99 -13.83
C ASN A 109 1.79 2.95 -13.24
N GLU A 110 3.01 3.37 -12.92
CA GLU A 110 4.08 2.52 -12.47
C GLU A 110 3.98 2.43 -10.95
N ALA A 111 3.35 1.35 -10.50
CA ALA A 111 3.30 0.97 -9.11
C ALA A 111 3.84 -0.46 -8.97
N SER A 112 4.61 -0.70 -7.92
CA SER A 112 5.03 -2.05 -7.52
C SER A 112 4.31 -2.41 -6.24
N ALA A 113 3.88 -3.66 -6.11
CA ALA A 113 3.20 -4.14 -4.91
C ALA A 113 3.82 -5.45 -4.42
N LYS A 114 4.24 -5.47 -3.16
CA LYS A 114 4.76 -6.64 -2.47
C LYS A 114 3.73 -7.12 -1.46
N TRP A 115 3.05 -8.22 -1.78
CA TRP A 115 1.98 -8.78 -0.96
C TRP A 115 2.52 -9.66 0.15
N PHE A 116 1.99 -9.48 1.37
CA PHE A 116 2.41 -10.16 2.60
C PHE A 116 3.94 -10.11 2.78
N PRO A 117 4.53 -8.90 2.87
CA PRO A 117 5.97 -8.75 3.05
C PRO A 117 6.41 -9.41 4.36
N ASP A 118 7.57 -10.07 4.34
CA ASP A 118 8.22 -10.55 5.58
C ASP A 118 8.66 -9.35 6.43
N ASP A 119 8.33 -9.41 7.72
CA ASP A 119 8.72 -8.44 8.78
C ASP A 119 10.20 -8.57 9.17
#